data_AF-A0A401LGQ2-F1
#
_entry.id   AF-A0A401LGQ2-F1
#
_cell.length_a   1.000
_cell.length_b   1.000
_cell.length_c   1.000
_cell.angle_alpha   90.00
_cell.angle_beta   90.00
_cell.angle_gamma   90.00
#
_symmetry.space_group_name_H-M   'P 1'
#
loop_
_entity.id
_entity.type
_entity.pdbx_description
1 polymer ?
#
loop_
_entity_poly.entity_id
_entity_poly.type
_entity_poly.pdbx_seq_one_letter_code
_entity_poly.pdbx_strand_id
1 'polypeptide(L)'
;MLKEKAGQYYFVQDKSCAEAILLAANEAYHLGMTEEATKLFAGFRTGMGMGGTCGALSGAIGVLSSKYGTREDLKTICADFVAAFEQKLALGTTECAPLAAKYKTEGKRCRDAVELTAEALEEFIDKLEGKAPAEGCTLRPEDIKRVKGMGFLQHKGTNLFNARVITRNGRITTEEASVIAEAARLYGDGHMMMTTRLTIEVSGIAYHDIDAFCAHLAKAGLSVGGTGSKVRPVVSCKATTCQYGLYDAYALSDEIHTRFYQGYRGVSLPHKFKIATGGCPNNCVKPTLNDLGIVGARVPQYHIEDCRSCKKCQLEEACPIHAAKKNADGKLEIDAELCNHCGRCIGKCPFHCNDEGVDGYKVYVGGRWGKKIAHGQMLHKIFMDQNEVLDTVEKAILLFRSAGESGERFADTINRIGFANAEKILLSDELLQKKAEILGLDVVGGATC
;
A
#
# COMPACT_ATOMS: atom_id res chain seq x y z
N MET A 1 -24.14 -4.79 7.35
CA MET A 1 -23.39 -5.16 8.59
C MET A 1 -24.26 -4.99 9.84
N LEU A 2 -25.03 -3.91 9.94
CA LEU A 2 -25.80 -3.55 11.13
C LEU A 2 -26.86 -4.60 11.52
N LYS A 3 -27.50 -5.22 10.52
CA LYS A 3 -28.50 -6.28 10.66
C LYS A 3 -28.05 -7.43 11.58
N GLU A 4 -26.90 -8.02 11.27
CA GLU A 4 -26.39 -9.20 11.99
C GLU A 4 -26.05 -8.87 13.44
N LYS A 5 -25.39 -7.73 13.67
CA LYS A 5 -25.02 -7.26 15.02
C LYS A 5 -26.26 -6.97 15.87
N ALA A 6 -27.26 -6.29 15.30
CA ALA A 6 -28.50 -6.00 16.00
C ALA A 6 -29.25 -7.29 16.38
N GLY A 7 -29.29 -8.28 15.48
CA GLY A 7 -29.82 -9.61 15.75
C GLY A 7 -29.08 -10.31 16.90
N GLN A 8 -27.75 -10.23 16.94
CA GLN A 8 -26.95 -10.81 18.03
C GLN A 8 -27.23 -10.15 19.38
N TYR A 9 -27.21 -8.81 19.47
CA TYR A 9 -27.49 -8.12 20.73
C TYR A 9 -28.91 -8.40 21.24
N TYR A 10 -29.90 -8.40 20.33
CA TYR A 10 -31.29 -8.64 20.70
C TYR A 10 -31.58 -10.09 21.13
N PHE A 11 -31.05 -11.06 20.38
CA PHE A 11 -31.41 -12.46 20.53
C PHE A 11 -30.46 -13.25 21.43
N VAL A 12 -29.15 -13.02 21.30
CA VAL A 12 -28.12 -13.76 22.03
C VAL A 12 -27.83 -13.11 23.38
N GLN A 13 -27.77 -11.78 23.41
CA GLN A 13 -27.42 -11.02 24.62
C GLN A 13 -28.63 -10.45 25.38
N ASP A 14 -29.84 -10.90 25.02
CA ASP A 14 -31.13 -10.53 25.63
C ASP A 14 -31.34 -9.01 25.85
N LYS A 15 -30.81 -8.19 24.95
CA LYS A 15 -31.04 -6.75 24.98
C LYS A 15 -32.46 -6.42 24.52
N SER A 16 -32.99 -5.26 24.93
CA SER A 16 -34.23 -4.74 24.34
C SER A 16 -34.02 -4.42 22.87
N CYS A 17 -35.11 -4.27 22.11
CA CYS A 17 -35.04 -3.90 20.69
C CYS A 17 -34.35 -2.54 20.47
N ALA A 18 -34.55 -1.57 21.37
CA ALA A 18 -33.89 -0.26 21.30
C ALA A 18 -32.38 -0.36 21.60
N GLU A 19 -32.02 -1.05 22.68
CA GLU A 19 -30.62 -1.28 23.05
C GLU A 19 -29.85 -2.02 21.96
N ALA A 20 -30.47 -3.03 21.34
CA ALA A 20 -29.81 -3.82 20.30
C ALA A 20 -29.42 -2.99 19.07
N ILE A 21 -30.31 -2.08 18.64
CA ILE A 21 -30.02 -1.14 17.55
C ILE A 21 -28.89 -0.18 17.94
N LEU A 22 -28.98 0.41 19.14
CA LEU A 22 -27.96 1.36 19.63
C LEU A 22 -26.59 0.71 19.77
N LEU A 23 -26.50 -0.47 20.36
CA LEU A 23 -25.23 -1.20 20.54
C LEU A 23 -24.62 -1.60 19.20
N ALA A 24 -25.44 -2.14 18.29
CA ALA A 24 -24.98 -2.49 16.94
C ALA A 24 -24.44 -1.27 16.19
N ALA A 25 -25.15 -0.14 16.26
CA ALA A 25 -24.75 1.11 15.61
C ALA A 25 -23.55 1.78 16.28
N ASN A 26 -23.46 1.71 17.61
CA ASN A 26 -22.31 2.22 18.35
C ASN A 26 -21.02 1.53 17.90
N GLU A 27 -21.09 0.22 17.73
CA GLU A 27 -19.97 -0.60 17.26
C GLU A 27 -19.68 -0.39 15.77
N ALA A 28 -20.73 -0.29 14.93
CA ALA A 28 -20.59 -0.13 13.49
C ALA A 28 -20.09 1.26 13.06
N TYR A 29 -20.54 2.31 13.74
CA TYR A 29 -20.28 3.70 13.37
C TYR A 29 -19.40 4.44 14.39
N HIS A 30 -18.88 3.73 15.40
CA HIS A 30 -18.00 4.28 16.44
C HIS A 30 -18.57 5.54 17.10
N LEU A 31 -19.85 5.50 17.50
CA LEU A 31 -20.58 6.66 18.01
C LEU A 31 -20.12 7.11 19.41
N GLY A 32 -19.24 6.36 20.07
CA GLY A 32 -18.70 6.71 21.39
C GLY A 32 -19.73 6.68 22.52
N MET A 33 -20.88 6.02 22.32
CA MET A 33 -21.91 5.88 23.35
C MET A 33 -21.41 4.93 24.45
N THR A 34 -21.57 5.33 25.71
CA THR A 34 -21.25 4.46 26.85
C THR A 34 -22.35 3.41 27.07
N GLU A 35 -22.07 2.42 27.89
CA GLU A 35 -23.08 1.41 28.25
C GLU A 35 -24.26 2.05 29.00
N GLU A 36 -24.00 3.07 29.82
CA GLU A 36 -25.05 3.83 30.51
C GLU A 36 -25.96 4.57 29.52
N ALA A 37 -25.39 5.17 28.47
CA ALA A 37 -26.16 5.88 27.46
C ALA A 37 -27.12 4.94 26.70
N THR A 38 -26.67 3.72 26.39
CA THR A 38 -27.53 2.72 25.73
C THR A 38 -28.59 2.14 26.68
N LYS A 39 -28.25 1.96 27.97
CA LYS A 39 -29.20 1.51 29.01
C LYS A 39 -30.40 2.43 29.22
N LEU A 40 -30.27 3.74 28.93
CA LEU A 40 -31.39 4.68 28.99
C LEU A 40 -32.57 4.26 28.09
N PHE A 41 -32.31 3.46 27.05
CA PHE A 41 -33.32 2.99 26.11
C PHE A 41 -33.89 1.60 26.45
N ALA A 42 -33.41 0.96 27.53
CA ALA A 42 -33.86 -0.38 27.92
C ALA A 42 -35.38 -0.46 28.22
N GLY A 43 -35.98 0.65 28.65
CA GLY A 43 -37.41 0.77 28.95
C GLY A 43 -38.33 0.62 27.74
N PHE A 44 -37.83 0.70 26.51
CA PHE A 44 -38.65 0.65 25.29
C PHE A 44 -38.92 -0.77 24.76
N ARG A 45 -38.69 -1.80 25.58
CA ARG A 45 -38.80 -3.23 25.21
C ARG A 45 -40.17 -3.63 24.66
N THR A 46 -41.25 -2.94 25.04
CA THR A 46 -42.63 -3.17 24.58
C THR A 46 -43.19 -2.00 23.78
N GLY A 47 -42.31 -1.17 23.21
CA GLY A 47 -42.68 0.10 22.59
C GLY A 47 -42.93 1.20 23.62
N MET A 48 -42.69 2.43 23.20
CA MET A 48 -42.98 3.61 24.02
C MET A 48 -44.49 3.67 24.31
N GLY A 49 -44.87 3.87 25.57
CA GLY A 49 -46.28 3.91 25.96
C GLY A 49 -46.99 2.54 25.96
N MET A 50 -46.25 1.42 26.03
CA MET A 50 -46.78 0.04 26.08
C MET A 50 -47.66 -0.32 24.86
N GLY A 51 -47.00 -0.62 23.74
CA GLY A 51 -47.67 -0.94 22.47
C GLY A 51 -47.73 0.24 21.51
N GLY A 52 -47.34 1.44 21.96
CA GLY A 52 -47.16 2.64 21.15
C GLY A 52 -45.92 2.55 20.24
N THR A 53 -45.18 3.64 20.02
CA THR A 53 -44.02 3.67 19.09
C THR A 53 -43.01 2.54 19.29
N CYS A 54 -42.63 1.86 18.22
CA CYS A 54 -41.70 0.73 18.20
C CYS A 54 -40.36 1.04 18.89
N GLY A 55 -39.93 0.19 19.81
CA GLY A 55 -38.64 0.38 20.50
C GLY A 55 -37.42 0.31 19.57
N ALA A 56 -37.45 -0.52 18.53
CA ALA A 56 -36.36 -0.56 17.54
C ALA A 56 -36.26 0.76 16.76
N LEU A 57 -37.41 1.35 16.40
CA LEU A 57 -37.50 2.66 15.76
C LEU A 57 -36.95 3.75 16.70
N SER A 58 -37.35 3.75 17.97
CA SER A 58 -36.82 4.70 18.97
C SER A 58 -35.30 4.59 19.13
N GLY A 59 -34.76 3.38 19.13
CA GLY A 59 -33.31 3.15 19.15
C GLY A 59 -32.62 3.72 17.90
N ALA A 60 -33.19 3.52 16.71
CA ALA A 60 -32.67 4.03 15.45
C ALA A 60 -32.69 5.58 15.39
N ILE A 61 -33.74 6.22 15.90
CA ILE A 61 -33.79 7.69 16.06
C ILE A 61 -32.71 8.17 17.04
N GLY A 62 -32.45 7.41 18.11
CA GLY A 62 -31.33 7.66 19.01
C GLY A 62 -29.97 7.62 18.31
N VAL A 63 -29.77 6.66 17.40
CA VAL A 63 -28.56 6.58 16.54
C VAL A 63 -28.42 7.82 15.66
N LEU A 64 -29.48 8.22 14.95
CA LEU A 64 -29.45 9.41 14.09
C LEU A 64 -29.19 10.68 14.91
N SER A 65 -29.78 10.80 16.10
CA SER A 65 -29.56 11.93 17.00
C SER A 65 -28.12 11.99 17.51
N SER A 66 -27.52 10.84 17.84
CA SER A 66 -26.11 10.76 18.25
C SER A 66 -25.17 11.14 17.11
N LYS A 67 -25.44 10.62 15.90
CA LYS A 67 -24.57 10.81 14.72
C LYS A 67 -24.70 12.20 14.07
N TYR A 68 -25.90 12.79 14.10
CA TYR A 68 -26.25 13.99 13.34
C TYR A 68 -26.82 15.12 14.22
N GLY A 69 -26.68 15.04 15.55
CA GLY A 69 -27.32 15.93 16.51
C GLY A 69 -27.06 17.44 16.31
N THR A 70 -25.98 17.79 15.63
CA THR A 70 -25.59 19.18 15.34
C THR A 70 -26.10 19.70 14.00
N ARG A 71 -26.78 18.88 13.19
CA ARG A 71 -27.32 19.30 11.89
C ARG A 71 -28.65 20.05 12.03
N GLU A 72 -28.81 21.13 11.29
CA GLU A 72 -30.04 21.94 11.28
C GLU A 72 -31.26 21.17 10.75
N ASP A 73 -31.04 20.19 9.86
CA ASP A 73 -32.07 19.36 9.22
C ASP A 73 -32.37 18.05 9.97
N LEU A 74 -31.88 17.87 11.21
CA LEU A 74 -32.07 16.64 12.00
C LEU A 74 -33.53 16.19 12.09
N LYS A 75 -34.47 17.14 12.24
CA LYS A 75 -35.92 16.82 12.30
C LYS A 75 -36.40 16.16 11.01
N THR A 76 -35.96 16.68 9.86
CA THR A 76 -36.27 16.13 8.54
C THR A 76 -35.65 14.75 8.37
N ILE A 77 -34.37 14.59 8.76
CA ILE A 77 -33.67 13.30 8.73
C ILE A 77 -34.43 12.24 9.53
N CYS A 78 -34.86 12.57 10.75
CA CYS A 78 -35.64 11.66 11.57
C CYS A 78 -37.01 11.32 10.95
N ALA A 79 -37.71 12.30 10.38
CA ALA A 79 -39.00 12.07 9.72
C ALA A 79 -38.86 11.19 8.46
N ASP A 80 -37.85 11.44 7.64
CA ASP A 80 -37.57 10.66 6.44
C ASP A 80 -37.20 9.21 6.80
N PHE A 81 -36.47 9.02 7.90
CA PHE A 81 -36.17 7.68 8.39
C PHE A 81 -37.42 6.94 8.88
N VAL A 82 -38.36 7.62 9.55
CA VAL A 82 -39.64 7.00 9.94
C VAL A 82 -40.38 6.48 8.71
N ALA A 83 -40.43 7.26 7.62
CA ALA A 83 -41.03 6.81 6.36
C ALA A 83 -40.30 5.59 5.77
N ALA A 84 -38.96 5.59 5.80
CA ALA A 84 -38.15 4.45 5.34
C ALA A 84 -38.38 3.20 6.18
N PHE A 85 -38.53 3.35 7.51
CA PHE A 85 -38.86 2.28 8.43
C PHE A 85 -40.23 1.66 8.10
N GLU A 86 -41.26 2.47 7.92
CA GLU A 86 -42.62 2.00 7.61
C GLU A 86 -42.66 1.21 6.29
N GLN A 87 -41.90 1.70 5.29
CA GLN A 87 -41.73 1.02 4.02
C GLN A 87 -41.03 -0.34 4.18
N LYS A 88 -39.92 -0.39 4.93
CA LYS A 88 -39.12 -1.62 5.11
C LYS A 88 -39.89 -2.72 5.85
N LEU A 89 -40.68 -2.36 6.86
CA LEU A 89 -41.47 -3.33 7.63
C LEU A 89 -42.82 -3.69 6.98
N ALA A 90 -43.14 -3.08 5.83
CA ALA A 90 -44.28 -3.44 4.97
C ALA A 90 -45.60 -3.59 5.74
N LEU A 91 -45.87 -2.65 6.65
CA LEU A 91 -47.09 -2.57 7.46
C LEU A 91 -47.66 -1.14 7.55
N GLY A 92 -46.92 -0.12 7.12
CA GLY A 92 -47.37 1.28 7.16
C GLY A 92 -47.70 1.78 8.57
N THR A 93 -46.95 1.34 9.58
CA THR A 93 -47.17 1.72 10.98
C THR A 93 -45.86 1.77 11.77
N THR A 94 -45.80 2.71 12.71
CA THR A 94 -44.74 2.82 13.72
C THR A 94 -45.07 2.08 15.02
N GLU A 95 -46.28 1.55 15.16
CA GLU A 95 -46.80 1.06 16.43
C GLU A 95 -46.30 -0.35 16.76
N CYS A 96 -45.81 -0.53 17.97
CA CYS A 96 -45.19 -1.76 18.44
C CYS A 96 -46.20 -2.91 18.52
N ALA A 97 -47.46 -2.65 18.87
CA ALA A 97 -48.47 -3.70 18.99
C ALA A 97 -48.78 -4.38 17.63
N PRO A 98 -49.10 -3.64 16.54
CA PRO A 98 -49.25 -4.22 15.20
C PRO A 98 -47.99 -4.91 14.69
N LEU A 99 -46.81 -4.28 14.88
CA LEU A 99 -45.54 -4.87 14.46
C LEU A 99 -45.25 -6.18 15.22
N ALA A 100 -45.50 -6.22 16.53
CA ALA A 100 -45.35 -7.41 17.33
C ALA A 100 -46.32 -8.51 16.90
N ALA A 101 -47.56 -8.18 16.52
CA ALA A 101 -48.50 -9.18 16.02
C ALA A 101 -48.00 -9.89 14.75
N LYS A 102 -47.24 -9.22 13.87
CA LYS A 102 -46.65 -9.81 12.66
C LYS A 102 -45.29 -10.47 12.91
N TYR A 103 -44.40 -9.81 13.66
CA TYR A 103 -42.98 -10.20 13.74
C TYR A 103 -42.61 -10.95 15.02
N LYS A 104 -43.45 -10.95 16.06
CA LYS A 104 -43.16 -11.67 17.31
C LYS A 104 -43.50 -13.15 17.14
N THR A 105 -42.48 -13.99 17.02
CA THR A 105 -42.64 -15.45 16.91
C THR A 105 -42.07 -16.18 18.12
N GLU A 106 -42.63 -17.36 18.41
CA GLU A 106 -42.13 -18.23 19.47
C GLU A 106 -40.68 -18.63 19.20
N GLY A 107 -39.82 -18.50 20.21
CA GLY A 107 -38.39 -18.79 20.09
C GLY A 107 -37.55 -17.74 19.35
N LYS A 108 -38.12 -16.68 18.75
CA LYS A 108 -37.34 -15.58 18.12
C LYS A 108 -37.70 -14.17 18.61
N ARG A 109 -38.79 -14.02 19.39
CA ARG A 109 -39.33 -12.70 19.77
C ARG A 109 -39.51 -11.84 18.50
N CYS A 110 -39.22 -10.53 18.55
CA CYS A 110 -39.31 -9.63 17.40
C CYS A 110 -37.99 -9.52 16.61
N ARG A 111 -37.17 -10.58 16.56
CA ARG A 111 -35.83 -10.53 15.95
C ARG A 111 -35.87 -10.03 14.50
N ASP A 112 -36.80 -10.54 13.71
CA ASP A 112 -36.92 -10.16 12.29
C ASP A 112 -37.24 -8.66 12.12
N ALA A 113 -38.08 -8.08 13.00
CA ALA A 113 -38.34 -6.65 12.99
C ALA A 113 -37.10 -5.83 13.37
N VAL A 114 -36.31 -6.30 14.35
CA VAL A 114 -35.05 -5.64 14.77
C VAL A 114 -34.03 -5.68 13.63
N GLU A 115 -33.85 -6.84 12.99
CA GLU A 115 -32.95 -7.02 11.86
C GLU A 115 -33.35 -6.14 10.66
N LEU A 116 -34.64 -6.10 10.31
CA LEU A 116 -35.15 -5.22 9.24
C LEU A 116 -35.00 -3.73 9.59
N THR A 117 -35.19 -3.36 10.85
CA THR A 117 -34.97 -1.97 11.31
C THR A 117 -33.51 -1.56 11.19
N ALA A 118 -32.59 -2.44 11.58
CA ALA A 118 -31.16 -2.21 11.43
C ALA A 118 -30.74 -2.12 9.95
N GLU A 119 -31.32 -2.95 9.08
CA GLU A 119 -31.09 -2.88 7.64
C GLU A 119 -31.59 -1.55 7.04
N ALA A 120 -32.82 -1.11 7.39
CA ALA A 120 -33.35 0.18 6.97
C ALA A 120 -32.47 1.35 7.45
N LEU A 121 -31.97 1.28 8.69
CA LEU A 121 -31.11 2.32 9.26
C LEU A 121 -29.76 2.41 8.54
N GLU A 122 -29.17 1.26 8.21
CA GLU A 122 -27.93 1.19 7.44
C GLU A 122 -28.12 1.79 6.03
N GLU A 123 -29.16 1.36 5.29
CA GLU A 123 -29.49 1.88 3.96
C GLU A 123 -29.78 3.39 3.97
N PHE A 124 -30.48 3.86 5.01
CA PHE A 124 -30.82 5.27 5.15
C PHE A 124 -29.60 6.13 5.45
N ILE A 125 -28.74 5.69 6.37
CA ILE A 125 -27.46 6.36 6.68
C ILE A 125 -26.58 6.39 5.43
N ASP A 126 -26.47 5.27 4.71
CA ASP A 126 -25.69 5.19 3.50
C ASP A 126 -26.20 6.17 2.44
N LYS A 127 -27.52 6.21 2.20
CA LYS A 127 -28.13 7.20 1.30
C LYS A 127 -27.86 8.64 1.74
N LEU A 128 -27.96 8.94 3.03
CA LEU A 128 -27.75 10.27 3.58
C LEU A 128 -26.29 10.73 3.48
N GLU A 129 -25.35 9.80 3.57
CA GLU A 129 -23.91 10.03 3.42
C GLU A 129 -23.44 9.92 1.97
N GLY A 130 -24.36 9.75 1.00
CA GLY A 130 -24.01 9.61 -0.42
C GLY A 130 -23.32 8.28 -0.78
N LYS A 131 -23.35 7.30 0.12
CA LYS A 131 -22.92 5.92 -0.12
C LYS A 131 -24.02 5.21 -0.90
N ALA A 132 -23.94 5.26 -2.23
CA ALA A 132 -24.89 4.56 -3.07
C ALA A 132 -24.80 3.04 -2.81
N PRO A 133 -25.94 2.30 -2.74
CA PRO A 133 -25.90 0.86 -2.94
C PRO A 133 -25.20 0.58 -4.28
N ALA A 134 -24.40 -0.48 -4.36
CA ALA A 134 -23.56 -0.79 -5.52
C ALA A 134 -24.38 -1.14 -6.78
N GLU A 135 -25.01 -0.14 -7.40
CA GLU A 135 -25.61 -0.22 -8.73
C GLU A 135 -24.59 0.23 -9.77
N GLY A 136 -23.77 -0.72 -10.21
CA GLY A 136 -22.92 -0.60 -11.40
C GLY A 136 -21.90 0.55 -11.39
N CYS A 137 -21.09 0.60 -12.45
CA CYS A 137 -20.20 1.72 -12.72
C CYS A 137 -20.93 2.71 -13.63
N THR A 138 -21.15 3.94 -13.17
CA THR A 138 -21.76 5.01 -13.97
C THR A 138 -20.72 5.97 -14.55
N LEU A 139 -19.43 5.78 -14.22
CA LEU A 139 -18.33 6.63 -14.68
C LEU A 139 -17.90 6.30 -16.10
N ARG A 140 -17.46 7.34 -16.82
CA ARG A 140 -16.89 7.17 -18.16
C ARG A 140 -15.51 6.50 -18.07
N PRO A 141 -15.12 5.66 -19.06
CA PRO A 141 -13.80 5.04 -19.09
C PRO A 141 -12.64 6.03 -19.01
N GLU A 142 -12.79 7.23 -19.58
CA GLU A 142 -11.79 8.30 -19.55
C GLU A 142 -11.55 8.82 -18.12
N ASP A 143 -12.62 8.99 -17.35
CA ASP A 143 -12.56 9.44 -15.95
C ASP A 143 -11.85 8.41 -15.08
N ILE A 144 -12.20 7.13 -15.25
CA ILE A 144 -11.53 6.01 -14.57
C ILE A 144 -10.04 5.98 -14.92
N LYS A 145 -9.70 6.14 -16.21
CA LYS A 145 -8.30 6.17 -16.69
C LYS A 145 -7.54 7.35 -16.09
N ARG A 146 -8.17 8.53 -16.00
CA ARG A 146 -7.60 9.75 -15.43
C ARG A 146 -7.25 9.57 -13.96
N VAL A 147 -8.20 9.15 -13.12
CA VAL A 147 -7.97 8.96 -11.68
C VAL A 147 -7.05 7.76 -11.40
N LYS A 148 -7.06 6.73 -12.26
CA LYS A 148 -6.03 5.68 -12.26
C LYS A 148 -4.64 6.24 -12.47
N GLY A 149 -4.46 7.25 -13.33
CA GLY A 149 -3.20 7.97 -13.49
C GLY A 149 -2.78 8.79 -12.26
N MET A 150 -3.74 9.22 -11.45
CA MET A 150 -3.51 9.95 -10.20
C MET A 150 -3.14 9.04 -9.03
N GLY A 151 -3.50 7.76 -9.07
CA GLY A 151 -3.24 6.80 -7.99
C GLY A 151 -4.48 6.08 -7.45
N PHE A 152 -5.65 6.26 -8.08
CA PHE A 152 -6.91 5.68 -7.65
C PHE A 152 -7.28 4.44 -8.48
N LEU A 153 -7.40 3.28 -7.85
CA LEU A 153 -7.70 2.02 -8.52
C LEU A 153 -9.16 1.64 -8.27
N GLN A 154 -9.94 1.60 -9.34
CA GLN A 154 -11.38 1.34 -9.27
C GLN A 154 -11.68 -0.04 -8.69
N HIS A 155 -12.63 -0.09 -7.76
CA HIS A 155 -13.30 -1.31 -7.33
C HIS A 155 -14.17 -1.83 -8.48
N LYS A 156 -13.99 -3.10 -8.85
CA LYS A 156 -14.55 -3.68 -10.06
C LYS A 156 -16.07 -3.45 -10.14
N GLY A 157 -16.51 -2.73 -11.17
CA GLY A 157 -17.93 -2.53 -11.46
C GLY A 157 -18.63 -1.51 -10.56
N THR A 158 -17.89 -0.66 -9.85
CA THR A 158 -18.45 0.35 -8.93
C THR A 158 -17.87 1.74 -9.20
N ASN A 159 -18.38 2.76 -8.51
CA ASN A 159 -17.81 4.11 -8.51
C ASN A 159 -16.83 4.37 -7.35
N LEU A 160 -16.37 3.31 -6.67
CA LEU A 160 -15.45 3.38 -5.54
C LEU A 160 -14.01 3.06 -5.97
N PHE A 161 -13.04 3.58 -5.23
CA PHE A 161 -11.63 3.48 -5.55
C PHE A 161 -10.76 3.19 -4.32
N ASN A 162 -9.66 2.46 -4.54
CA ASN A 162 -8.51 2.46 -3.63
C ASN A 162 -7.59 3.63 -3.98
N ALA A 163 -7.32 4.53 -3.04
CA ALA A 163 -6.26 5.52 -3.19
C ALA A 163 -4.92 4.98 -2.70
N ARG A 164 -3.89 5.00 -3.56
CA ARG A 164 -2.53 4.67 -3.15
C ARG A 164 -1.78 5.90 -2.64
N VAL A 165 -1.63 5.99 -1.32
CA VAL A 165 -0.86 7.00 -0.61
C VAL A 165 0.64 6.64 -0.67
N ILE A 166 1.45 7.58 -1.16
CA ILE A 166 2.90 7.43 -1.25
C ILE A 166 3.51 7.64 0.13
N THR A 167 4.16 6.61 0.64
CA THR A 167 4.91 6.63 1.89
C THR A 167 6.39 6.36 1.59
N ARG A 168 7.29 7.13 2.19
CA ARG A 168 8.73 7.08 1.86
C ARG A 168 9.37 5.82 2.44
N ASN A 169 9.46 4.76 1.63
CA ASN A 169 9.95 3.43 2.05
C ASN A 169 9.14 2.81 3.21
N GLY A 170 7.86 3.16 3.34
CA GLY A 170 7.04 2.77 4.49
C GLY A 170 7.44 3.42 5.82
N ARG A 171 8.38 4.38 5.81
CA ARG A 171 8.72 5.20 6.97
C ARG A 171 7.76 6.39 7.03
N ILE A 172 6.77 6.27 7.90
CA ILE A 172 5.80 7.33 8.17
C ILE A 172 5.90 7.77 9.63
N THR A 173 5.63 9.04 9.87
CA THR A 173 5.49 9.59 11.22
C THR A 173 4.13 9.18 11.82
N THR A 174 3.99 9.34 13.13
CA THR A 174 2.70 9.16 13.82
C THR A 174 1.65 10.15 13.33
N GLU A 175 2.05 11.38 13.00
CA GLU A 175 1.17 12.40 12.42
C GLU A 175 0.66 11.97 11.03
N GLU A 176 1.55 11.54 10.14
CA GLU A 176 1.17 11.00 8.83
C GLU A 176 0.23 9.80 8.96
N ALA A 177 0.52 8.88 9.89
CA ALA A 177 -0.34 7.72 10.16
C ALA A 177 -1.75 8.14 10.62
N SER A 178 -1.84 9.10 11.55
CA SER A 178 -3.12 9.64 12.03
C SER A 178 -3.93 10.28 10.91
N VAL A 179 -3.29 11.09 10.05
CA VAL A 179 -3.95 11.74 8.92
C VAL A 179 -4.45 10.74 7.88
N ILE A 180 -3.69 9.68 7.58
CA ILE A 180 -4.16 8.62 6.67
C ILE A 180 -5.36 7.88 7.30
N ALA A 181 -5.30 7.59 8.60
CA ALA A 181 -6.39 6.91 9.31
C ALA A 181 -7.67 7.76 9.37
N GLU A 182 -7.54 9.07 9.55
CA GLU A 182 -8.66 10.00 9.48
C GLU A 182 -9.24 10.08 8.08
N ALA A 183 -8.40 10.20 7.05
CA ALA A 183 -8.84 10.20 5.66
C ALA A 183 -9.58 8.90 5.29
N ALA A 184 -9.13 7.75 5.80
CA ALA A 184 -9.81 6.47 5.60
C ALA A 184 -11.21 6.41 6.25
N ARG A 185 -11.40 7.07 7.39
CA ARG A 185 -12.71 7.18 8.05
C ARG A 185 -13.66 8.16 7.35
N LEU A 186 -13.13 9.29 6.90
CA LEU A 186 -13.93 10.38 6.34
C LEU A 186 -14.36 10.10 4.89
N TYR A 187 -13.46 9.56 4.08
CA TYR A 187 -13.65 9.46 2.64
C TYR A 187 -13.66 8.01 2.14
N GLY A 188 -13.30 7.04 2.99
CA GLY A 188 -13.21 5.63 2.64
C GLY A 188 -14.18 4.76 3.42
N ASP A 189 -13.94 3.45 3.39
CA ASP A 189 -14.69 2.44 4.15
C ASP A 189 -14.05 2.11 5.51
N GLY A 190 -13.08 2.92 5.96
CA GLY A 190 -12.32 2.69 7.19
C GLY A 190 -11.14 1.72 7.08
N HIS A 191 -10.91 1.10 5.92
CA HIS A 191 -9.82 0.13 5.74
C HIS A 191 -8.55 0.75 5.14
N MET A 192 -7.41 0.25 5.59
CA MET A 192 -6.08 0.56 5.06
C MET A 192 -5.32 -0.73 4.78
N MET A 193 -4.61 -0.79 3.64
CA MET A 193 -3.81 -1.94 3.25
C MET A 193 -2.39 -1.52 2.91
N MET A 194 -1.40 -2.33 3.27
CA MET A 194 0.00 -2.09 2.88
C MET A 194 0.32 -2.81 1.57
N THR A 195 1.04 -2.14 0.67
CA THR A 195 1.47 -2.74 -0.60
C THR A 195 2.86 -3.35 -0.50
N THR A 196 3.20 -4.19 -1.48
CA THR A 196 4.54 -4.78 -1.61
C THR A 196 5.64 -3.76 -1.92
N ARG A 197 5.31 -2.51 -2.25
CA ARG A 197 6.26 -1.39 -2.37
C ARG A 197 6.20 -0.45 -1.17
N LEU A 198 5.66 -0.93 -0.05
CA LEU A 198 5.60 -0.25 1.24
C LEU A 198 4.74 1.02 1.24
N THR A 199 3.89 1.23 0.22
CA THR A 199 2.85 2.27 0.20
C THR A 199 1.60 1.83 0.96
N ILE A 200 0.72 2.77 1.30
CA ILE A 200 -0.58 2.47 1.92
C ILE A 200 -1.70 2.68 0.89
N GLU A 201 -2.69 1.80 0.86
CA GLU A 201 -3.94 1.98 0.11
C GLU A 201 -5.10 2.22 1.08
N VAL A 202 -5.89 3.26 0.81
CA VAL A 202 -7.17 3.54 1.49
C VAL A 202 -8.30 3.10 0.57
N SER A 203 -9.22 2.28 1.09
CA SER A 203 -10.33 1.68 0.31
C SER A 203 -11.61 2.48 0.40
N GLY A 204 -12.50 2.28 -0.59
CA GLY A 204 -13.89 2.73 -0.53
C GLY A 204 -14.11 4.20 -0.87
N ILE A 205 -13.17 4.85 -1.56
CA ILE A 205 -13.27 6.28 -1.86
C ILE A 205 -14.20 6.53 -3.04
N ALA A 206 -15.27 7.29 -2.82
CA ALA A 206 -16.18 7.67 -3.88
C ALA A 206 -15.50 8.62 -4.87
N TYR A 207 -15.86 8.51 -6.16
CA TYR A 207 -15.27 9.33 -7.23
C TYR A 207 -15.30 10.84 -6.95
N HIS A 208 -16.38 11.35 -6.35
CA HIS A 208 -16.54 12.78 -6.05
C HIS A 208 -15.71 13.25 -4.84
N ASP A 209 -15.28 12.34 -3.97
CA ASP A 209 -14.48 12.65 -2.78
C ASP A 209 -12.97 12.67 -3.05
N ILE A 210 -12.53 12.29 -4.25
CA ILE A 210 -11.12 12.15 -4.62
C ILE A 210 -10.31 13.43 -4.32
N ASP A 211 -10.84 14.59 -4.69
CA ASP A 211 -10.14 15.86 -4.53
C ASP A 211 -10.08 16.28 -3.04
N ALA A 212 -11.17 16.06 -2.31
CA ALA A 212 -11.24 16.32 -0.86
C ALA A 212 -10.28 15.41 -0.08
N PHE A 213 -10.22 14.12 -0.45
CA PHE A 213 -9.26 13.17 0.11
C PHE A 213 -7.81 13.59 -0.15
N CYS A 214 -7.48 14.02 -1.38
CA CYS A 214 -6.14 14.50 -1.71
C CYS A 214 -5.77 15.76 -0.91
N ALA A 215 -6.70 16.71 -0.78
CA ALA A 215 -6.50 17.93 0.00
C ALA A 215 -6.30 17.62 1.49
N HIS A 216 -7.00 16.61 2.02
CA HIS A 216 -6.83 16.15 3.40
C HIS A 216 -5.41 15.58 3.64
N LEU A 217 -4.94 14.70 2.76
CA LEU A 217 -3.59 14.13 2.85
C LEU A 217 -2.49 15.20 2.73
N ALA A 218 -2.70 16.20 1.87
CA ALA A 218 -1.73 17.27 1.65
C ALA A 218 -1.38 18.07 2.90
N LYS A 219 -2.28 18.10 3.92
CA LYS A 219 -2.03 18.75 5.22
C LYS A 219 -0.81 18.17 5.95
N ALA A 220 -0.54 16.87 5.75
CA ALA A 220 0.64 16.18 6.29
C ALA A 220 1.79 16.04 5.27
N GLY A 221 1.71 16.74 4.13
CA GLY A 221 2.69 16.61 3.04
C GLY A 221 2.63 15.26 2.30
N LEU A 222 1.53 14.51 2.45
CA LEU A 222 1.32 13.24 1.76
C LEU A 222 0.68 13.44 0.40
N SER A 223 0.92 12.50 -0.51
CA SER A 223 0.38 12.52 -1.87
C SER A 223 -0.02 11.14 -2.35
N VAL A 224 -0.79 11.08 -3.44
CA VAL A 224 -1.22 9.83 -4.09
C VAL A 224 -0.48 9.58 -5.41
N GLY A 225 -0.34 8.31 -5.78
CA GLY A 225 0.21 7.95 -7.09
C GLY A 225 0.76 6.53 -7.19
N GLY A 226 1.78 6.39 -8.04
CA GLY A 226 2.53 5.13 -8.18
C GLY A 226 1.87 4.08 -9.07
N THR A 227 1.03 4.54 -9.97
CA THR A 227 0.32 3.77 -11.00
C THR A 227 0.82 4.15 -12.41
N GLY A 228 0.33 3.47 -13.45
CA GLY A 228 0.66 3.80 -14.85
C GLY A 228 2.01 3.32 -15.37
N SER A 229 2.29 3.66 -16.63
CA SER A 229 3.52 3.35 -17.38
C SER A 229 4.57 4.42 -17.15
N LYS A 230 5.06 4.51 -15.91
CA LYS A 230 6.02 5.51 -15.44
C LYS A 230 6.98 4.89 -14.43
N VAL A 231 7.97 5.65 -13.99
CA VAL A 231 8.76 5.31 -12.80
C VAL A 231 7.81 5.12 -11.61
N ARG A 232 8.00 4.05 -10.85
CA ARG A 232 7.21 3.71 -9.66
C ARG A 232 7.90 4.16 -8.39
N PRO A 233 7.17 4.35 -7.27
CA PRO A 233 7.75 4.78 -6.00
C PRO A 233 8.90 3.87 -5.62
N VAL A 234 10.08 4.42 -5.33
CA VAL A 234 11.30 3.67 -4.99
C VAL A 234 11.12 2.95 -3.66
N VAL A 235 11.73 1.78 -3.51
CA VAL A 235 11.68 0.98 -2.28
C VAL A 235 13.08 0.63 -1.82
N SER A 236 13.33 0.72 -0.52
CA SER A 236 14.59 0.33 0.13
C SER A 236 14.38 -0.72 1.21
N CYS A 237 15.46 -1.42 1.58
CA CYS A 237 15.48 -2.22 2.80
C CYS A 237 15.52 -1.34 4.07
N LYS A 238 15.76 -1.99 5.22
CA LYS A 238 15.91 -1.36 6.54
C LYS A 238 17.14 -0.42 6.67
N ALA A 239 17.98 -0.36 5.64
CA ALA A 239 19.15 0.51 5.52
C ALA A 239 19.94 0.63 6.83
N THR A 240 20.03 1.82 7.41
CA THR A 240 20.86 2.19 8.57
C THR A 240 20.45 1.54 9.89
N THR A 241 19.23 0.99 9.99
CA THR A 241 18.80 0.25 11.20
C THR A 241 19.30 -1.20 11.20
N CYS A 242 19.84 -1.68 10.08
CA CYS A 242 20.34 -3.04 9.93
C CYS A 242 21.87 -3.07 10.11
N GLN A 243 22.36 -3.96 10.98
CA GLN A 243 23.80 -4.20 11.20
C GLN A 243 24.58 -4.64 9.94
N TYR A 244 23.90 -5.07 8.88
CA TYR A 244 24.52 -5.49 7.63
C TYR A 244 24.51 -4.40 6.54
N GLY A 245 23.92 -3.23 6.79
CA GLY A 245 23.88 -2.15 5.82
C GLY A 245 25.28 -1.61 5.53
N LEU A 246 25.70 -1.65 4.27
CA LEU A 246 27.01 -1.15 3.82
C LEU A 246 26.97 0.33 3.42
N TYR A 247 25.78 0.85 3.12
CA TYR A 247 25.52 2.27 2.86
C TYR A 247 24.12 2.65 3.32
N ASP A 248 23.82 3.95 3.35
CA ASP A 248 22.49 4.45 3.64
C ASP A 248 21.54 4.27 2.44
N ALA A 249 20.95 3.08 2.36
CA ALA A 249 19.95 2.78 1.34
C ALA A 249 18.66 3.59 1.46
N TYR A 250 18.39 4.24 2.61
CA TYR A 250 17.28 5.16 2.73
C TYR A 250 17.59 6.47 2.01
N ALA A 251 18.74 7.08 2.30
CA ALA A 251 19.16 8.32 1.66
C ALA A 251 19.19 8.19 0.13
N LEU A 252 19.79 7.11 -0.39
CA LEU A 252 19.82 6.85 -1.83
C LEU A 252 18.41 6.65 -2.42
N SER A 253 17.52 5.94 -1.71
CA SER A 253 16.14 5.74 -2.16
C SER A 253 15.36 7.05 -2.23
N ASP A 254 15.51 7.92 -1.22
CA ASP A 254 14.86 9.23 -1.16
C ASP A 254 15.36 10.15 -2.29
N GLU A 255 16.67 10.12 -2.59
CA GLU A 255 17.26 10.88 -3.68
C GLU A 255 16.75 10.40 -5.05
N ILE A 256 16.76 9.09 -5.31
CA ILE A 256 16.20 8.50 -6.54
C ILE A 256 14.71 8.82 -6.65
N HIS A 257 13.97 8.76 -5.54
CA HIS A 257 12.55 9.08 -5.51
C HIS A 257 12.30 10.54 -5.91
N THR A 258 13.07 11.47 -5.35
CA THR A 258 12.96 12.90 -5.66
C THR A 258 13.34 13.17 -7.11
N ARG A 259 14.51 12.71 -7.56
CA ARG A 259 15.01 12.98 -8.91
C ARG A 259 14.15 12.31 -10.01
N PHE A 260 13.76 11.06 -9.82
CA PHE A 260 13.21 10.24 -10.91
C PHE A 260 11.75 9.80 -10.72
N TYR A 261 11.24 9.64 -9.50
CA TYR A 261 9.80 9.40 -9.36
C TYR A 261 9.02 10.72 -9.43
N GLN A 262 9.48 11.75 -8.72
CA GLN A 262 8.85 13.09 -8.73
C GLN A 262 9.31 13.90 -9.95
N GLY A 263 10.62 14.02 -10.18
CA GLY A 263 11.16 14.82 -11.29
C GLY A 263 10.74 14.33 -12.69
N TYR A 264 10.46 13.03 -12.86
CA TYR A 264 9.98 12.46 -14.13
C TYR A 264 8.47 12.14 -14.10
N ARG A 265 7.68 12.75 -13.21
CA ARG A 265 6.23 12.46 -13.09
C ARG A 265 5.46 12.67 -14.41
N GLY A 266 5.91 13.60 -15.24
CA GLY A 266 5.35 13.89 -16.57
C GLY A 266 5.83 12.94 -17.68
N VAL A 267 6.85 12.12 -17.43
CA VAL A 267 7.48 11.27 -18.45
C VAL A 267 6.78 9.91 -18.52
N SER A 268 6.24 9.59 -19.70
CA SER A 268 5.71 8.27 -20.01
C SER A 268 6.83 7.29 -20.35
N LEU A 269 6.68 6.04 -19.96
CA LEU A 269 7.56 4.94 -20.32
C LEU A 269 6.76 3.87 -21.07
N PRO A 270 7.41 2.98 -21.83
CA PRO A 270 6.69 1.93 -22.56
C PRO A 270 5.87 1.03 -21.64
N HIS A 271 6.33 0.85 -20.39
CA HIS A 271 5.61 0.20 -19.30
C HIS A 271 6.07 0.75 -17.94
N LYS A 272 5.53 0.24 -16.82
CA LYS A 272 6.01 0.52 -15.45
C LYS A 272 7.50 0.18 -15.28
N PHE A 273 8.25 1.09 -14.64
CA PHE A 273 9.66 0.93 -14.31
C PHE A 273 9.86 1.00 -12.78
N LYS A 274 10.36 -0.07 -12.17
CA LYS A 274 10.54 -0.20 -10.73
C LYS A 274 12.00 -0.17 -10.36
N ILE A 275 12.34 0.64 -9.35
CA ILE A 275 13.69 0.76 -8.81
C ILE A 275 13.69 0.27 -7.36
N ALA A 276 14.69 -0.50 -6.95
CA ALA A 276 14.83 -0.91 -5.56
C ALA A 276 16.28 -0.84 -5.07
N THR A 277 16.48 -0.36 -3.85
CA THR A 277 17.80 -0.23 -3.21
C THR A 277 17.93 -1.19 -2.02
N GLY A 278 19.07 -1.84 -1.90
CA GLY A 278 19.40 -2.75 -0.80
C GLY A 278 20.77 -2.45 -0.26
N GLY A 279 20.88 -2.25 1.06
CA GLY A 279 22.14 -1.93 1.72
C GLY A 279 23.21 -3.03 1.65
N CYS A 280 22.86 -4.26 1.29
CA CYS A 280 23.80 -5.38 1.23
C CYS A 280 23.28 -6.55 0.36
N PRO A 281 24.13 -7.57 0.08
CA PRO A 281 23.76 -8.70 -0.76
C PRO A 281 22.65 -9.62 -0.23
N ASN A 282 22.16 -9.44 1.01
CA ASN A 282 21.03 -10.20 1.56
C ASN A 282 19.71 -9.97 0.79
N ASN A 283 19.63 -8.91 -0.03
CA ASN A 283 18.58 -8.74 -1.03
C ASN A 283 17.15 -8.68 -0.42
N CYS A 284 16.97 -8.02 0.73
CA CYS A 284 15.71 -8.05 1.49
C CYS A 284 14.49 -7.51 0.73
N VAL A 285 14.65 -6.44 -0.06
CA VAL A 285 13.58 -5.91 -0.94
C VAL A 285 13.70 -6.38 -2.39
N LYS A 286 14.52 -7.41 -2.61
CA LYS A 286 14.80 -8.02 -3.90
C LYS A 286 15.18 -7.01 -5.01
N PRO A 287 16.18 -6.12 -4.81
CA PRO A 287 16.72 -5.30 -5.90
C PRO A 287 16.90 -6.03 -7.24
N THR A 288 17.42 -7.26 -7.21
CA THR A 288 17.66 -8.07 -8.42
C THR A 288 16.38 -8.54 -9.15
N LEU A 289 15.18 -8.29 -8.62
CA LEU A 289 13.89 -8.61 -9.25
C LEU A 289 13.09 -7.36 -9.65
N ASN A 290 13.70 -6.18 -9.57
CA ASN A 290 13.16 -4.91 -10.05
C ASN A 290 13.81 -4.53 -11.38
N ASP A 291 13.16 -3.65 -12.16
CA ASP A 291 13.67 -3.25 -13.47
C ASP A 291 15.10 -2.67 -13.35
N LEU A 292 15.38 -1.93 -12.26
CA LEU A 292 16.72 -1.58 -11.81
C LEU A 292 16.89 -1.84 -10.31
N GLY A 293 17.98 -2.50 -9.93
CA GLY A 293 18.34 -2.82 -8.55
C GLY A 293 19.69 -2.26 -8.17
N ILE A 294 19.81 -1.67 -6.98
CA ILE A 294 21.09 -1.20 -6.43
C ILE A 294 21.37 -1.98 -5.14
N VAL A 295 22.52 -2.63 -5.06
CA VAL A 295 22.92 -3.48 -3.94
C VAL A 295 24.27 -3.03 -3.40
N GLY A 296 24.38 -2.89 -2.09
CA GLY A 296 25.63 -2.50 -1.44
C GLY A 296 26.65 -3.60 -1.54
N ALA A 297 27.90 -3.23 -1.77
CA ALA A 297 29.03 -4.12 -1.81
C ALA A 297 30.18 -3.53 -0.99
N ARG A 298 30.95 -4.41 -0.36
CA ARG A 298 32.21 -4.11 0.27
C ARG A 298 33.22 -5.10 -0.27
N VAL A 299 34.08 -4.62 -1.16
CA VAL A 299 35.11 -5.41 -1.85
C VAL A 299 36.29 -5.57 -0.89
N PRO A 300 36.54 -6.77 -0.36
CA PRO A 300 37.69 -6.98 0.53
C PRO A 300 38.99 -6.87 -0.26
N GLN A 301 40.00 -6.23 0.32
CA GLN A 301 41.35 -6.22 -0.21
C GLN A 301 42.13 -7.35 0.46
N TYR A 302 42.76 -8.22 -0.34
CA TYR A 302 43.45 -9.40 0.18
C TYR A 302 44.96 -9.30 -0.02
N HIS A 303 45.70 -9.46 1.07
CA HIS A 303 47.16 -9.57 1.13
C HIS A 303 47.53 -11.04 1.32
N ILE A 304 47.52 -11.79 0.22
CA ILE A 304 47.74 -13.25 0.22
C ILE A 304 49.18 -13.60 0.62
N GLU A 305 50.11 -12.67 0.40
CA GLU A 305 51.50 -12.70 0.85
C GLU A 305 51.65 -12.88 2.36
N ASP A 306 50.73 -12.32 3.15
CA ASP A 306 50.75 -12.42 4.62
C ASP A 306 50.11 -13.71 5.15
N CYS A 307 49.53 -14.51 4.26
CA CYS A 307 48.85 -15.75 4.63
C CYS A 307 49.84 -16.77 5.22
N ARG A 308 49.51 -17.27 6.43
CA ARG A 308 50.34 -18.24 7.17
C ARG A 308 49.90 -19.70 7.05
N SER A 309 49.03 -20.03 6.10
CA SER A 309 48.51 -21.40 5.88
C SER A 309 48.03 -22.10 7.15
N CYS A 310 47.18 -21.41 7.92
CA CYS A 310 46.70 -21.90 9.21
C CYS A 310 45.85 -23.17 9.07
N LYS A 311 45.90 -24.04 10.08
CA LYS A 311 45.04 -25.24 10.13
C LYS A 311 43.55 -24.88 10.06
N LYS A 312 43.13 -23.83 10.77
CA LYS A 312 41.75 -23.30 10.79
C LYS A 312 41.74 -21.88 10.23
N CYS A 313 41.15 -21.68 9.06
CA CYS A 313 41.07 -20.37 8.41
C CYS A 313 39.82 -19.61 8.86
N GLN A 314 39.98 -18.49 9.55
CA GLN A 314 38.86 -17.66 10.03
C GLN A 314 38.08 -17.00 8.88
N LEU A 315 38.71 -16.80 7.73
CA LEU A 315 38.06 -16.22 6.55
C LEU A 315 37.12 -17.20 5.86
N GLU A 316 37.54 -18.46 5.75
CA GLU A 316 36.73 -19.56 5.25
C GLU A 316 35.50 -19.78 6.16
N GLU A 317 35.71 -19.77 7.48
CA GLU A 317 34.64 -19.91 8.49
C GLU A 317 33.66 -18.72 8.46
N ALA A 318 34.16 -17.49 8.27
CA ALA A 318 33.32 -16.30 8.22
C ALA A 318 32.54 -16.13 6.91
N CYS A 319 32.92 -16.81 5.82
CA CYS A 319 32.34 -16.61 4.50
C CYS A 319 31.00 -17.36 4.35
N PRO A 320 29.84 -16.66 4.34
CA PRO A 320 28.53 -17.33 4.33
C PRO A 320 28.18 -18.05 3.03
N ILE A 321 28.87 -17.71 1.95
CA ILE A 321 28.66 -18.28 0.61
C ILE A 321 29.82 -19.18 0.19
N HIS A 322 30.77 -19.43 1.10
CA HIS A 322 31.93 -20.28 0.87
C HIS A 322 32.77 -19.88 -0.35
N ALA A 323 32.89 -18.57 -0.64
CA ALA A 323 33.81 -18.06 -1.66
C ALA A 323 35.27 -18.06 -1.18
N ALA A 324 35.50 -17.86 0.12
CA ALA A 324 36.83 -18.00 0.71
C ALA A 324 37.08 -19.44 1.12
N LYS A 325 38.16 -20.06 0.63
CA LYS A 325 38.56 -21.44 0.95
C LYS A 325 40.07 -21.54 1.13
N LYS A 326 40.53 -22.67 1.65
CA LYS A 326 41.95 -23.05 1.55
C LYS A 326 42.19 -23.85 0.28
N ASN A 327 43.26 -23.54 -0.45
CA ASN A 327 43.73 -24.33 -1.59
C ASN A 327 44.51 -25.57 -1.14
N ALA A 328 45.05 -26.34 -2.10
CA ALA A 328 45.84 -27.55 -1.84
C ALA A 328 47.08 -27.30 -0.96
N ASP A 329 47.69 -26.12 -1.04
CA ASP A 329 48.84 -25.70 -0.24
C ASP A 329 48.45 -25.10 1.13
N GLY A 330 47.15 -25.14 1.46
CA GLY A 330 46.60 -24.59 2.69
C GLY A 330 46.53 -23.07 2.73
N LYS A 331 46.85 -22.37 1.63
CA LYS A 331 46.75 -20.91 1.51
C LYS A 331 45.31 -20.47 1.23
N LEU A 332 44.99 -19.24 1.59
CA LEU A 332 43.71 -18.61 1.26
C LEU A 332 43.57 -18.47 -0.26
N GLU A 333 42.43 -18.92 -0.77
CA GLU A 333 41.97 -18.73 -2.14
C GLU A 333 40.54 -18.17 -2.09
N ILE A 334 40.28 -17.18 -2.94
CA ILE A 334 38.96 -16.53 -3.04
C ILE A 334 38.41 -16.79 -4.44
N ASP A 335 37.27 -17.47 -4.49
CA ASP A 335 36.47 -17.60 -5.71
C ASP A 335 35.80 -16.26 -6.01
N ALA A 336 36.31 -15.57 -7.04
CA ALA A 336 35.83 -14.24 -7.44
C ALA A 336 34.39 -14.27 -7.99
N GLU A 337 34.00 -15.36 -8.66
CA GLU A 337 32.67 -15.52 -9.25
C GLU A 337 31.62 -15.81 -8.18
N LEU A 338 32.00 -16.57 -7.14
CA LEU A 338 31.12 -16.84 -6.01
C LEU A 338 31.03 -15.68 -5.02
N CYS A 339 32.07 -14.85 -4.91
CA CYS A 339 32.13 -13.74 -3.96
C CYS A 339 31.08 -12.66 -4.25
N ASN A 340 30.07 -12.53 -3.38
CA ASN A 340 29.05 -11.50 -3.52
C ASN A 340 29.43 -10.13 -2.93
N HIS A 341 30.65 -9.97 -2.40
CA HIS A 341 31.15 -8.75 -1.76
C HIS A 341 30.28 -8.29 -0.57
N CYS A 342 29.86 -9.21 0.29
CA CYS A 342 29.14 -8.87 1.53
C CYS A 342 30.05 -8.28 2.64
N GLY A 343 31.37 -8.31 2.48
CA GLY A 343 32.34 -7.77 3.43
C GLY A 343 32.47 -8.51 4.77
N ARG A 344 31.73 -9.61 5.00
CA ARG A 344 31.70 -10.30 6.31
C ARG A 344 33.05 -10.89 6.75
N CYS A 345 33.94 -11.18 5.79
CA CYS A 345 35.27 -11.71 6.04
C CYS A 345 36.27 -10.64 6.51
N ILE A 346 36.01 -9.34 6.29
CA ILE A 346 36.98 -8.26 6.55
C ILE A 346 37.35 -8.20 8.03
N GLY A 347 38.66 -8.07 8.30
CA GLY A 347 39.22 -8.01 9.65
C GLY A 347 39.09 -9.31 10.46
N LYS A 348 38.79 -10.45 9.81
CA LYS A 348 38.70 -11.76 10.50
C LYS A 348 40.03 -12.50 10.56
N CYS A 349 40.98 -12.17 9.69
CA CYS A 349 42.27 -12.82 9.70
C CYS A 349 43.14 -12.29 10.86
N PRO A 350 43.60 -13.14 11.79
CA PRO A 350 44.51 -12.70 12.87
C PRO A 350 45.90 -12.32 12.36
N PHE A 351 46.20 -12.61 11.10
CA PHE A 351 47.44 -12.20 10.41
C PHE A 351 47.20 -11.04 9.45
N HIS A 352 46.07 -10.35 9.57
CA HIS A 352 45.80 -9.08 8.87
C HIS A 352 45.75 -9.18 7.33
N CYS A 353 45.47 -10.37 6.79
CA CYS A 353 45.42 -10.58 5.33
C CYS A 353 44.29 -9.81 4.61
N ASN A 354 43.35 -9.18 5.33
CA ASN A 354 42.19 -8.53 4.72
C ASN A 354 41.49 -7.53 5.65
N ASP A 355 42.26 -6.68 6.30
CA ASP A 355 41.71 -5.68 7.22
C ASP A 355 40.98 -4.55 6.49
N GLU A 356 41.31 -4.35 5.22
CA GLU A 356 40.78 -3.28 4.39
C GLU A 356 39.68 -3.76 3.43
N GLY A 357 38.81 -2.84 3.04
CA GLY A 357 37.83 -3.06 2.00
C GLY A 357 37.23 -1.76 1.48
N VAL A 358 36.83 -1.78 0.21
CA VAL A 358 36.27 -0.62 -0.48
C VAL A 358 34.76 -0.78 -0.61
N ASP A 359 34.01 0.18 -0.09
CA ASP A 359 32.56 0.24 -0.24
C ASP A 359 32.16 0.75 -1.62
N GLY A 360 31.09 0.16 -2.15
CA GLY A 360 30.53 0.53 -3.44
C GLY A 360 29.15 -0.05 -3.68
N TYR A 361 28.70 0.09 -4.93
CA TYR A 361 27.36 -0.27 -5.37
C TYR A 361 27.43 -1.25 -6.54
N LYS A 362 26.66 -2.32 -6.46
CA LYS A 362 26.35 -3.20 -7.58
C LYS A 362 25.03 -2.75 -8.19
N VAL A 363 25.04 -2.47 -9.48
CA VAL A 363 23.82 -2.12 -10.22
C VAL A 363 23.37 -3.33 -11.04
N TYR A 364 22.09 -3.67 -10.93
CA TYR A 364 21.45 -4.76 -11.65
C TYR A 364 20.36 -4.17 -12.55
N VAL A 365 20.26 -4.66 -13.79
CA VAL A 365 19.25 -4.20 -14.75
C VAL A 365 18.46 -5.37 -15.34
N GLY A 366 17.22 -5.09 -15.73
CA GLY A 366 16.36 -6.09 -16.39
C GLY A 366 15.72 -7.11 -15.45
N GLY A 367 15.63 -6.82 -14.15
CA GLY A 367 14.89 -7.67 -13.21
C GLY A 367 13.38 -7.51 -13.35
N ARG A 368 12.63 -8.59 -13.11
CA ARG A 368 11.17 -8.58 -13.13
C ARG A 368 10.57 -9.64 -12.22
N TRP A 369 9.65 -9.21 -11.37
CA TRP A 369 8.67 -10.07 -10.70
C TRP A 369 7.26 -9.88 -11.29
N GLY A 370 6.50 -10.97 -11.43
CA GLY A 370 5.12 -10.99 -11.96
C GLY A 370 4.83 -12.19 -12.86
N LYS A 371 3.96 -12.01 -13.88
CA LYS A 371 3.51 -13.05 -14.83
C LYS A 371 4.67 -13.83 -15.49
N LYS A 372 5.79 -13.14 -15.75
CA LYS A 372 7.08 -13.74 -16.15
C LYS A 372 8.14 -13.24 -15.19
N ILE A 373 9.04 -14.12 -14.75
CA ILE A 373 10.15 -13.79 -13.87
C ILE A 373 11.38 -13.52 -14.72
N ALA A 374 12.16 -12.50 -14.38
CA ALA A 374 13.50 -12.27 -14.91
C ALA A 374 14.41 -11.86 -13.75
N HIS A 375 15.59 -12.46 -13.68
CA HIS A 375 16.63 -12.05 -12.75
C HIS A 375 17.43 -10.92 -13.39
N GLY A 376 17.57 -9.81 -12.67
CA GLY A 376 18.39 -8.69 -13.12
C GLY A 376 19.84 -9.13 -13.24
N GLN A 377 20.50 -8.67 -14.30
CA GLN A 377 21.90 -8.95 -14.59
C GLN A 377 22.76 -7.81 -14.02
N MET A 378 23.83 -8.16 -13.33
CA MET A 378 24.74 -7.19 -12.71
C MET A 378 25.59 -6.54 -13.80
N LEU A 379 25.71 -5.21 -13.78
CA LEU A 379 26.73 -4.54 -14.57
C LEU A 379 28.13 -4.95 -14.03
N HIS A 380 29.09 -5.22 -14.91
CA HIS A 380 30.42 -5.72 -14.53
C HIS A 380 31.19 -4.76 -13.60
N LYS A 381 30.79 -3.49 -13.57
CA LYS A 381 31.39 -2.45 -12.74
C LYS A 381 30.76 -2.41 -11.34
N ILE A 382 31.62 -2.31 -10.33
CA ILE A 382 31.24 -1.85 -8.99
C ILE A 382 31.45 -0.35 -8.94
N PHE A 383 30.40 0.40 -8.64
CA PHE A 383 30.42 1.85 -8.61
C PHE A 383 30.90 2.31 -7.24
N MET A 384 31.86 3.25 -7.20
CA MET A 384 32.37 3.81 -5.94
C MET A 384 31.80 5.20 -5.64
N ASP A 385 31.28 5.87 -6.67
CA ASP A 385 30.61 7.16 -6.56
C ASP A 385 29.09 6.99 -6.67
N GLN A 386 28.36 7.57 -5.72
CA GLN A 386 26.90 7.60 -5.72
C GLN A 386 26.34 8.40 -6.91
N ASN A 387 27.03 9.47 -7.37
CA ASN A 387 26.56 10.24 -8.51
C ASN A 387 26.55 9.40 -9.78
N GLU A 388 27.58 8.57 -9.98
CA GLU A 388 27.63 7.65 -11.12
C GLU A 388 26.50 6.61 -11.09
N VAL A 389 26.10 6.17 -9.89
CA VAL A 389 24.92 5.30 -9.72
C VAL A 389 23.65 6.05 -10.13
N LEU A 390 23.47 7.30 -9.71
CA LEU A 390 22.31 8.12 -10.07
C LEU A 390 22.26 8.40 -11.59
N ASP A 391 23.40 8.66 -12.21
CA ASP A 391 23.53 8.79 -13.66
C ASP A 391 23.14 7.49 -14.36
N THR A 392 23.56 6.35 -13.84
CA THR A 392 23.19 5.03 -14.37
C THR A 392 21.67 4.78 -14.25
N VAL A 393 21.03 5.23 -13.17
CA VAL A 393 19.57 5.18 -13.03
C VAL A 393 18.89 6.02 -14.12
N GLU A 394 19.36 7.25 -14.35
CA GLU A 394 18.83 8.12 -15.40
C GLU A 394 19.02 7.50 -16.78
N LYS A 395 20.23 7.00 -17.08
CA LYS A 395 20.56 6.28 -18.31
C LYS A 395 19.63 5.08 -18.50
N ALA A 396 19.34 4.28 -17.48
CA ALA A 396 18.41 3.15 -17.60
C ALA A 396 16.96 3.57 -17.95
N ILE A 397 16.48 4.69 -17.37
CA ILE A 397 15.17 5.26 -17.70
C ILE A 397 15.15 5.75 -19.15
N LEU A 398 16.19 6.47 -19.58
CA LEU A 398 16.32 7.00 -20.93
C LEU A 398 16.44 5.87 -21.97
N LEU A 399 17.24 4.83 -21.69
CA LEU A 399 17.36 3.64 -22.52
C LEU A 399 16.00 2.97 -22.70
N PHE A 400 15.26 2.78 -21.59
CA PHE A 400 13.95 2.15 -21.68
C PHE A 400 12.98 3.00 -22.51
N ARG A 401 13.04 4.34 -22.36
CA ARG A 401 12.18 5.26 -23.11
C ARG A 401 12.50 5.28 -24.60
N SER A 402 13.77 5.26 -24.99
CA SER A 402 14.17 5.35 -26.41
C SER A 402 14.12 4.02 -27.15
N ALA A 403 14.49 2.92 -26.48
CA ALA A 403 14.60 1.61 -27.12
C ALA A 403 13.41 0.69 -26.85
N GLY A 404 12.60 0.93 -25.82
CA GLY A 404 11.52 0.04 -25.41
C GLY A 404 10.26 0.18 -26.26
N GLU A 405 9.62 -0.94 -26.55
CA GLU A 405 8.37 -1.00 -27.32
C GLU A 405 7.14 -0.87 -26.41
N SER A 406 6.03 -0.32 -26.91
CA SER A 406 4.83 -0.12 -26.09
C SER A 406 4.33 -1.43 -25.48
N GLY A 407 4.18 -1.47 -24.14
CA GLY A 407 3.77 -2.67 -23.41
C GLY A 407 4.93 -3.59 -23.00
N GLU A 408 6.12 -3.40 -23.57
CA GLU A 408 7.33 -4.13 -23.24
C GLU A 408 7.83 -3.77 -21.83
N ARG A 409 8.29 -4.75 -21.04
CA ARG A 409 8.99 -4.49 -19.77
C ARG A 409 10.45 -4.24 -20.05
N PHE A 410 11.12 -3.48 -19.18
CA PHE A 410 12.55 -3.21 -19.33
C PHE A 410 13.40 -4.49 -19.43
N ALA A 411 13.06 -5.54 -18.69
CA ALA A 411 13.67 -6.86 -18.83
C ALA A 411 13.62 -7.42 -20.26
N ASP A 412 12.47 -7.26 -20.94
CA ASP A 412 12.30 -7.74 -22.31
C ASP A 412 13.08 -6.84 -23.29
N THR A 413 13.10 -5.51 -23.06
CA THR A 413 13.94 -4.56 -23.82
C THR A 413 15.42 -4.94 -23.73
N ILE A 414 15.93 -5.21 -22.53
CA ILE A 414 17.33 -5.63 -22.30
C ILE A 414 17.64 -6.94 -23.03
N ASN A 415 16.72 -7.91 -22.98
CA ASN A 415 16.90 -9.19 -23.68
C ASN A 415 16.92 -9.02 -25.20
N ARG A 416 16.05 -8.17 -25.75
CA ARG A 416 15.95 -7.92 -27.19
C ARG A 416 17.18 -7.22 -27.75
N ILE A 417 17.69 -6.20 -27.06
CA ILE A 417 18.90 -5.48 -27.50
C ILE A 417 20.21 -6.19 -27.12
N GLY A 418 20.14 -7.21 -26.26
CA GLY A 418 21.26 -7.96 -25.71
C GLY A 418 21.92 -7.26 -24.51
N PHE A 419 22.18 -8.02 -23.44
CA PHE A 419 22.73 -7.47 -22.20
C PHE A 419 24.09 -6.78 -22.39
N ALA A 420 25.02 -7.38 -23.15
CA ALA A 420 26.33 -6.80 -23.40
C ALA A 420 26.25 -5.42 -24.09
N ASN A 421 25.31 -5.27 -25.03
CA ASN A 421 25.07 -3.99 -25.69
C ASN A 421 24.39 -2.99 -24.75
N ALA A 422 23.39 -3.43 -23.99
CA ALA A 422 22.74 -2.58 -22.99
C ALA A 422 23.73 -2.06 -21.94
N GLU A 423 24.60 -2.93 -21.41
CA GLU A 423 25.65 -2.57 -20.47
C GLU A 423 26.62 -1.54 -21.06
N LYS A 424 27.10 -1.76 -22.29
CA LYS A 424 27.97 -0.80 -22.98
C LYS A 424 27.34 0.58 -23.07
N ILE A 425 26.04 0.64 -23.42
CA ILE A 425 25.30 1.90 -23.52
C ILE A 425 25.17 2.56 -22.13
N LEU A 426 24.78 1.79 -21.11
CA LEU A 426 24.57 2.29 -19.74
C LEU A 426 25.85 2.80 -19.08
N LEU A 427 27.01 2.23 -19.40
CA LEU A 427 28.31 2.65 -18.89
C LEU A 427 28.95 3.79 -19.70
N SER A 428 28.33 4.20 -20.80
CA SER A 428 28.74 5.37 -21.59
C SER A 428 27.90 6.61 -21.25
N ASP A 429 28.29 7.77 -21.76
CA ASP A 429 27.55 9.03 -21.55
C ASP A 429 26.57 9.37 -22.69
N GLU A 430 26.45 8.51 -23.70
CA GLU A 430 25.64 8.77 -24.90
C GLU A 430 24.18 9.13 -24.58
N LEU A 431 23.55 8.42 -23.64
CA LEU A 431 22.15 8.65 -23.27
C LEU A 431 21.95 9.98 -22.56
N LEU A 432 22.90 10.42 -21.72
CA LEU A 432 22.81 11.70 -21.03
C LEU A 432 23.00 12.86 -22.01
N GLN A 433 23.90 12.70 -22.99
CA GLN A 433 24.10 13.69 -24.06
C GLN A 433 22.83 13.85 -24.92
N LYS A 434 22.08 12.77 -25.15
CA LYS A 434 20.81 12.77 -25.90
C LYS A 434 19.56 12.93 -25.01
N LYS A 435 19.72 13.28 -23.74
CA LYS A 435 18.62 13.32 -22.76
C LYS A 435 17.45 14.19 -23.21
N ALA A 436 17.70 15.40 -23.69
CA ALA A 436 16.65 16.32 -24.13
C ALA A 436 15.84 15.76 -25.32
N GLU A 437 16.54 15.16 -26.29
CA GLU A 437 15.93 14.48 -27.44
C GLU A 437 15.06 13.30 -27.01
N ILE A 438 15.60 12.42 -26.15
CA ILE A 438 14.89 11.22 -25.66
C ILE A 438 13.66 11.62 -24.83
N LEU A 439 13.76 12.66 -24.01
CA LEU A 439 12.63 13.19 -23.25
C LEU A 439 11.55 13.79 -24.16
N GLY A 440 11.91 14.29 -25.34
CA GLY A 440 10.98 14.80 -26.35
C GLY A 440 10.21 13.74 -27.15
N LEU A 441 10.57 12.46 -27.05
CA LEU A 441 9.90 11.38 -27.81
C LEU A 441 8.42 11.21 -27.42
N ASP A 442 7.55 10.97 -28.39
CA ASP A 442 6.17 10.56 -28.09
C ASP A 442 6.12 9.06 -27.79
N VAL A 443 5.99 8.71 -26.50
CA VAL A 443 5.99 7.31 -26.04
C VAL A 443 4.63 6.95 -25.47
N VAL A 444 3.94 6.06 -26.16
CA VAL A 444 2.66 5.50 -25.73
C VAL A 444 2.92 4.37 -24.73
N GLY A 445 2.51 4.56 -23.48
CA GLY A 445 2.63 3.53 -22.45
C GLY A 445 1.59 2.41 -22.62
N GLY A 446 2.04 1.16 -22.65
CA GLY A 446 1.20 -0.03 -22.90
C GLY A 446 0.89 -0.90 -21.68
N ALA A 447 0.99 -0.37 -20.45
CA ALA A 447 0.78 -1.17 -19.25
C ALA A 447 -0.67 -1.65 -19.09
N THR A 448 -0.91 -2.91 -19.41
CA THR A 448 -2.11 -3.67 -19.06
C THR A 448 -1.85 -4.43 -17.74
N CYS A 449 -2.85 -4.52 -16.87
CA CYS A 449 -2.69 -5.16 -15.56
C CYS A 449 -2.55 -6.68 -15.68
#